data_AF-A0A060WLW4-F1
#
_entry.id   AF-A0A060WLW4-F1
#
_cell.length_a   1.000
_cell.length_b   1.000
_cell.length_c   1.000
_cell.angle_alpha   90.00
_cell.angle_beta   90.00
_cell.angle_gamma   90.00
#
_symmetry.space_group_name_H-M   'P 1'
#
loop_
_entity.id
_entity.type
_entity.pdbx_description
1 polymer ?
#
loop_
_entity_poly.entity_id
_entity_poly.type
_entity_poly.pdbx_seq_one_letter_code
_entity_poly.pdbx_strand_id
1 'polypeptide(L)'
;MCPDDVTSHLEEQPLDQGAVLDDDSPTYQDVSPGYQRHSLPQRSVSESELSRPGNVKLSKPVVLWTQQDVCKWLKKHCPKQHQIYSDSFKQHDITGRALMRLTDRKLERMGIMQEGQRQYILQQVLQLRVREEVRTLQLLTQAFSTTHHPHHHL
;
A
#
# COMPACT_ATOMS: atom_id res chain seq x y z
N MET A 1 -12.00 60.27 37.96
CA MET A 1 -10.85 61.08 37.53
C MET A 1 -10.13 60.35 36.42
N CYS A 2 -9.99 60.95 35.25
CA CYS A 2 -8.84 60.70 34.36
C CYS A 2 -7.66 61.58 34.84
N PRO A 3 -6.41 61.25 34.45
CA PRO A 3 -5.84 61.71 33.16
C PRO A 3 -5.31 60.54 32.31
N ASP A 4 -5.51 60.52 30.98
CA ASP A 4 -4.68 61.11 29.88
C ASP A 4 -3.30 60.40 29.74
N ASP A 5 -3.14 59.48 28.80
CA ASP A 5 -2.75 59.63 27.37
C ASP A 5 -1.22 59.74 27.15
N VAL A 6 -0.65 58.70 26.52
CA VAL A 6 0.49 58.84 25.60
C VAL A 6 0.41 57.74 24.53
N THR A 7 -0.40 58.00 23.51
CA THR A 7 0.03 58.15 22.10
C THR A 7 1.38 57.51 21.74
N SER A 8 1.44 56.43 20.95
CA SER A 8 1.65 56.38 19.48
C SER A 8 2.46 55.09 19.19
N HIS A 9 2.49 54.44 18.04
CA HIS A 9 2.30 54.84 16.65
C HIS A 9 2.15 53.54 15.82
N LEU A 10 1.15 53.50 14.94
CA LEU A 10 1.18 53.08 13.52
C LEU A 10 2.32 52.13 13.06
N GLU A 11 2.05 51.08 12.27
CA GLU A 11 1.44 51.23 10.95
C GLU A 11 0.68 49.97 10.47
N GLU A 12 -0.41 50.23 9.78
CA GLU A 12 -1.18 49.26 9.01
C GLU A 12 -0.53 48.96 7.65
N GLN A 13 -1.00 47.86 7.06
CA GLN A 13 -0.75 47.36 5.70
C GLN A 13 -0.80 48.46 4.62
N PRO A 14 -0.20 48.26 3.44
CA PRO A 14 -1.05 47.87 2.31
C PRO A 14 -0.38 47.07 1.16
N LEU A 15 -1.19 46.23 0.49
CA LEU A 15 -1.36 46.14 -0.99
C LEU A 15 -0.10 45.78 -1.82
N ASP A 16 -0.10 45.01 -2.90
CA ASP A 16 -1.09 44.41 -3.79
C ASP A 16 -0.26 43.99 -5.03
N GLN A 17 -0.78 43.08 -5.85
CA GLN A 17 -0.39 42.88 -7.25
C GLN A 17 1.11 42.65 -7.56
N GLY A 18 1.50 41.48 -8.04
CA GLY A 18 1.06 41.03 -9.35
C GLY A 18 2.24 40.32 -10.04
N ALA A 19 1.90 39.41 -10.93
CA ALA A 19 2.79 38.51 -11.64
C ALA A 19 3.91 39.23 -12.41
N VAL A 20 5.11 38.67 -12.40
CA VAL A 20 5.97 38.61 -13.59
C VAL A 20 6.70 37.26 -13.59
N LEU A 21 6.41 36.49 -14.64
CA LEU A 21 7.20 35.35 -15.08
C LEU A 21 8.38 35.97 -15.84
N ASP A 22 9.60 35.83 -15.34
CA ASP A 22 10.78 36.26 -16.09
C ASP A 22 11.10 35.21 -17.17
N ASP A 23 10.58 35.49 -18.36
CA ASP A 23 10.96 34.93 -19.66
C ASP A 23 12.25 35.61 -20.12
N ASP A 24 13.39 34.96 -19.95
CA ASP A 24 14.68 35.37 -20.53
C ASP A 24 15.05 34.41 -21.66
N SER A 25 14.68 34.79 -22.89
CA SER A 25 15.15 34.17 -24.12
C SER A 25 16.03 35.15 -24.90
N PRO A 26 17.35 34.90 -25.03
CA PRO A 26 18.16 35.52 -26.05
C PRO A 26 18.20 34.71 -27.35
N THR A 27 18.05 35.45 -28.45
CA THR A 27 18.05 35.06 -29.86
C THR A 27 19.26 34.22 -30.32
N TYR A 28 18.95 33.24 -31.18
CA TYR A 28 19.80 32.30 -31.90
C TYR A 28 21.17 32.81 -32.40
N GLN A 29 22.21 32.00 -32.14
CA GLN A 29 23.34 31.81 -33.06
C GLN A 29 23.50 30.31 -33.35
N ASP A 30 23.34 29.98 -34.63
CA ASP A 30 23.57 28.67 -35.23
C ASP A 30 25.08 28.39 -35.31
N VAL A 31 25.55 27.45 -34.50
CA VAL A 31 26.80 26.72 -34.72
C VAL A 31 26.49 25.26 -34.42
N SER A 32 26.41 24.47 -35.48
CA SER A 32 26.28 23.02 -35.45
C SER A 32 27.65 22.35 -35.52
N PRO A 33 28.15 21.68 -34.46
CA PRO A 33 29.14 20.61 -34.62
C PRO A 33 28.38 19.27 -34.66
N GLY A 34 28.64 18.49 -35.72
CA GLY A 34 27.95 17.23 -35.98
C GLY A 34 28.09 16.23 -34.84
N TYR A 35 26.96 15.87 -34.22
CA TYR A 35 26.88 14.74 -33.30
C TYR A 35 26.53 13.48 -34.09
N GLN A 36 27.48 12.55 -34.10
CA GLN A 36 27.29 11.17 -34.51
C GLN A 36 26.05 10.61 -33.79
N ARG A 37 25.05 10.17 -34.56
CA ARG A 37 23.81 9.52 -34.09
C ARG A 37 24.14 8.20 -33.38
N HIS A 38 24.49 8.26 -32.10
CA HIS A 38 24.39 7.10 -31.23
C HIS A 38 22.92 6.96 -30.84
N SER A 39 22.25 6.01 -31.49
CA SER A 39 20.90 5.56 -31.14
C SER A 39 20.84 5.19 -29.66
N LEU A 40 19.87 5.76 -28.95
CA LEU A 40 19.51 5.34 -27.61
C LEU A 40 19.28 3.81 -27.59
N PRO A 41 19.63 3.09 -26.51
CA PRO A 41 19.20 1.71 -26.37
C PRO A 41 17.67 1.73 -26.36
N GLN A 42 17.07 1.32 -27.48
CA GLN A 42 15.66 0.98 -27.58
C GLN A 42 15.45 -0.16 -26.59
N ARG A 43 15.06 0.19 -25.35
CA ARG A 43 14.44 -0.76 -24.45
C ARG A 43 13.09 -1.04 -25.07
N SER A 44 13.07 -2.07 -25.93
CA SER A 44 11.86 -2.68 -26.44
C SER A 44 11.06 -3.17 -25.24
N VAL A 45 10.17 -2.32 -24.75
CA VAL A 45 9.08 -2.77 -23.90
C VAL A 45 8.22 -3.60 -24.84
N SER A 46 8.36 -4.93 -24.76
CA SER A 46 7.53 -5.83 -25.53
C SER A 46 6.07 -5.51 -25.22
N GLU A 47 5.30 -5.16 -26.25
CA GLU A 47 3.83 -5.00 -26.21
C GLU A 47 3.11 -6.34 -25.99
N SER A 48 3.67 -7.24 -25.18
CA SER A 48 3.09 -8.53 -24.83
C SER A 48 2.39 -8.52 -23.47
N GLU A 49 2.41 -7.39 -22.75
CA GLU A 49 1.83 -7.26 -21.41
C GLU A 49 0.39 -6.69 -21.41
N LEU A 50 -0.32 -6.72 -22.54
CA LEU A 50 -1.69 -6.15 -22.62
C LEU A 50 -2.75 -7.08 -23.26
N SER A 51 -2.42 -8.33 -23.60
CA SER A 51 -3.38 -9.27 -24.22
C SER A 51 -3.54 -10.60 -23.49
N ARG A 52 -3.13 -10.69 -22.23
CA ARG A 52 -3.52 -11.83 -21.37
C ARG A 52 -4.59 -11.33 -20.41
N PRO A 53 -5.76 -12.01 -20.27
CA PRO A 53 -6.63 -11.71 -19.14
C PRO A 53 -5.75 -11.81 -17.91
N GLY A 54 -5.56 -10.67 -17.24
CA GLY A 54 -4.50 -10.48 -16.28
C GLY A 54 -4.48 -11.66 -15.33
N ASN A 55 -3.50 -12.54 -15.49
CA ASN A 55 -3.21 -13.56 -14.51
C ASN A 55 -2.48 -12.81 -13.39
N VAL A 56 -3.23 -11.93 -12.72
CA VAL A 56 -2.88 -11.47 -11.39
C VAL A 56 -2.77 -12.75 -10.60
N LYS A 57 -1.54 -13.27 -10.46
CA LYS A 57 -1.23 -14.47 -9.70
C LYS A 57 -2.01 -14.37 -8.40
N LEU A 58 -3.09 -15.13 -8.31
CA LEU A 58 -3.99 -15.04 -7.19
C LEU A 58 -3.14 -15.43 -5.98
N SER A 59 -2.82 -14.44 -5.15
CA SER A 59 -2.17 -14.65 -3.86
C SER A 59 -2.80 -15.86 -3.19
N LYS A 60 -1.94 -16.81 -2.77
CA LYS A 60 -2.39 -18.06 -2.16
C LYS A 60 -3.37 -17.77 -1.03
N PRO A 61 -4.51 -18.48 -0.95
CA PRO A 61 -5.48 -18.25 0.10
C PRO A 61 -4.87 -18.53 1.47
N VAL A 62 -5.31 -17.80 2.49
CA VAL A 62 -4.68 -17.81 3.83
C VAL A 62 -4.66 -19.21 4.43
N VAL A 63 -5.69 -20.02 4.17
CA VAL A 63 -5.77 -21.41 4.66
C VAL A 63 -4.66 -22.31 4.11
N LEU A 64 -4.01 -21.93 3.00
CA LEU A 64 -2.88 -22.65 2.41
C LEU A 64 -1.53 -22.07 2.82
N TRP A 65 -1.50 -21.08 3.72
CA TRP A 65 -0.26 -20.48 4.18
C TRP A 65 0.52 -21.43 5.07
N THR A 66 1.82 -21.52 4.77
CA THR A 66 2.79 -22.22 5.61
C THR A 66 3.12 -21.38 6.85
N GLN A 67 3.79 -21.97 7.83
CA GLN A 67 4.35 -21.22 8.97
C GLN A 67 5.24 -20.06 8.51
N GLN A 68 6.03 -20.25 7.45
CA GLN A 68 6.89 -19.20 6.90
C GLN A 68 6.08 -18.01 6.38
N ASP A 69 4.98 -18.27 5.68
CA ASP A 69 4.08 -17.24 5.17
C ASP A 69 3.42 -16.46 6.32
N VAL A 70 3.04 -17.16 7.40
CA VAL A 70 2.50 -16.55 8.62
C VAL A 70 3.55 -15.63 9.28
N CYS A 71 4.81 -16.07 9.40
CA CYS A 71 5.88 -15.21 9.94
C CYS A 71 6.13 -13.98 9.08
N LYS A 72 6.10 -14.12 7.74
CA LYS A 72 6.21 -12.98 6.82
C LYS A 72 5.05 -12.01 7.00
N TRP A 73 3.83 -12.52 7.15
CA TRP A 73 2.65 -11.71 7.42
C TRP A 73 2.76 -10.96 8.75
N LEU A 74 3.18 -11.64 9.83
CA LEU A 74 3.41 -11.00 11.14
C LEU A 74 4.43 -9.87 11.05
N LYS A 75 5.56 -10.08 10.37
CA LYS A 75 6.57 -9.04 10.18
C LYS A 75 6.02 -7.80 9.47
N LYS A 76 5.11 -7.99 8.51
CA LYS A 76 4.49 -6.90 7.75
C LYS A 76 3.38 -6.17 8.51
N HIS A 77 2.52 -6.91 9.20
CA HIS A 77 1.29 -6.38 9.80
C HIS A 77 1.40 -6.09 11.31
N CYS A 78 2.37 -6.69 11.98
CA CYS A 78 2.65 -6.49 13.41
C CYS A 78 4.13 -6.08 13.62
N PRO A 79 4.57 -4.91 13.12
CA PRO A 79 5.99 -4.55 13.11
C PRO A 79 6.59 -4.36 14.52
N LYS A 80 5.76 -3.94 15.49
CA LYS A 80 6.15 -3.79 16.90
C LYS A 80 6.46 -5.16 17.49
N GLN A 81 7.69 -5.38 17.94
CA GLN A 81 8.13 -6.65 18.55
C GLN A 81 7.86 -7.89 17.69
N HIS A 82 7.89 -7.75 16.36
CA HIS A 82 7.59 -8.84 15.42
C HIS A 82 8.44 -10.10 15.64
N GLN A 83 9.65 -9.94 16.20
CA GLN A 83 10.57 -11.05 16.47
C GLN A 83 10.00 -11.98 17.54
N ILE A 84 9.55 -11.44 18.67
CA ILE A 84 8.92 -12.20 19.77
C ILE A 84 7.70 -12.98 19.26
N TYR A 85 6.84 -12.33 18.48
CA TYR A 85 5.66 -12.98 17.91
C TYR A 85 6.04 -14.05 16.88
N SER A 86 6.99 -13.75 16.00
CA SER A 86 7.43 -14.70 14.97
C SER A 86 8.02 -15.95 15.62
N ASP A 87 8.81 -15.81 16.67
CA ASP A 87 9.43 -16.93 17.37
C ASP A 87 8.39 -17.77 18.10
N SER A 88 7.45 -17.12 18.80
CA SER A 88 6.32 -17.81 19.45
C SER A 88 5.47 -18.57 18.43
N PHE A 89 5.17 -17.97 17.27
CA PHE A 89 4.36 -18.61 16.22
C PHE A 89 5.11 -19.75 15.51
N LYS A 90 6.44 -19.64 15.37
CA LYS A 90 7.27 -20.74 14.87
C LYS A 90 7.30 -21.90 15.85
N GLN A 91 7.56 -21.64 17.13
CA GLN A 91 7.64 -22.68 18.15
C GLN A 91 6.34 -23.49 18.28
N HIS A 92 5.20 -22.88 17.98
CA HIS A 92 3.88 -23.52 18.03
C HIS A 92 3.33 -23.99 16.68
N ASP A 93 4.16 -24.02 15.62
CA ASP A 93 3.77 -24.47 14.29
C ASP A 93 2.48 -23.81 13.75
N ILE A 94 2.34 -22.51 13.98
CA ILE A 94 1.15 -21.78 13.56
C ILE A 94 1.16 -21.61 12.03
N THR A 95 0.34 -22.41 11.36
CA THR A 95 0.03 -22.33 9.93
C THR A 95 -1.17 -21.41 9.67
N GLY A 96 -1.45 -21.11 8.40
CA GLY A 96 -2.57 -20.27 8.01
C GLY A 96 -3.93 -20.73 8.55
N ARG A 97 -4.17 -22.04 8.59
CA ARG A 97 -5.39 -22.62 9.19
C ARG A 97 -5.52 -22.28 10.67
N ALA A 98 -4.42 -22.37 11.41
CA ALA A 98 -4.38 -22.05 12.83
C ALA A 98 -4.54 -20.53 13.06
N LEU A 99 -3.92 -19.70 12.23
CA LEU A 99 -4.07 -18.24 12.24
C LEU A 99 -5.54 -17.82 12.06
N MET A 100 -6.24 -18.45 11.11
CA MET A 100 -7.66 -18.18 10.85
C MET A 100 -8.58 -18.61 12.00
N ARG A 101 -8.10 -19.46 12.91
CA ARG A 101 -8.82 -19.90 14.12
C ARG A 101 -8.23 -19.36 15.41
N LEU A 102 -7.28 -18.42 15.31
CA LEU A 102 -6.57 -17.89 16.46
C LEU A 102 -7.53 -17.18 17.42
N THR A 103 -7.26 -17.36 18.71
CA THR A 103 -8.02 -16.80 19.83
C THR A 103 -7.09 -16.19 20.85
N ASP A 104 -7.63 -15.31 21.70
CA ASP A 104 -6.90 -14.70 22.81
C ASP A 104 -6.22 -15.76 23.72
N ARG A 105 -6.99 -16.77 24.13
CA ARG A 105 -6.49 -17.90 24.95
C ARG A 105 -5.39 -18.71 24.30
N LYS A 106 -5.32 -18.75 22.96
CA LYS A 106 -4.22 -19.42 22.26
C LYS A 106 -2.96 -18.55 22.31
N LEU A 107 -3.09 -17.24 22.08
CA LEU A 107 -1.96 -16.30 22.18
C LEU A 107 -1.36 -16.24 23.58
N GLU A 108 -2.21 -16.25 24.60
CA GLU A 108 -1.80 -16.35 26.00
C GLU A 108 -0.99 -17.63 26.23
N ARG A 109 -1.51 -18.80 25.83
CA ARG A 109 -0.77 -20.08 25.93
C ARG A 109 0.51 -20.13 25.09
N MET A 110 0.68 -19.25 24.11
CA MET A 110 1.89 -19.13 23.32
C MET A 110 2.94 -18.19 23.93
N GLY A 111 2.68 -17.64 25.13
CA GLY A 111 3.61 -16.76 25.83
C GLY A 111 3.36 -15.27 25.63
N ILE A 112 2.34 -14.86 24.86
CA ILE A 112 2.00 -13.45 24.67
C ILE A 112 1.11 -12.98 25.84
N MET A 113 1.75 -12.62 26.96
CA MET A 113 1.07 -12.29 28.22
C MET A 113 0.40 -10.91 28.25
N GLN A 114 0.90 -9.97 27.45
CA GLN A 114 0.37 -8.60 27.42
C GLN A 114 -0.94 -8.56 26.64
N GLU A 115 -2.03 -8.15 27.30
CA GLU A 115 -3.36 -8.09 26.68
C GLU A 115 -3.39 -7.14 25.48
N GLY A 116 -2.82 -5.95 25.60
CA GLY A 116 -2.77 -4.98 24.49
C GLY A 116 -2.06 -5.55 23.25
N GLN A 117 -1.07 -6.42 23.43
CA GLN A 117 -0.40 -7.10 22.32
C GLN A 117 -1.29 -8.17 21.69
N ARG A 118 -1.95 -8.99 22.52
CA ARG A 118 -2.88 -10.01 22.02
C ARG A 118 -4.02 -9.37 21.24
N GLN A 119 -4.63 -8.33 21.78
CA GLN A 119 -5.71 -7.59 21.13
C GLN A 119 -5.26 -7.01 19.79
N TYR A 120 -4.06 -6.42 19.73
CA TYR A 120 -3.51 -5.91 18.49
C TYR A 120 -3.32 -7.01 17.42
N ILE A 121 -2.76 -8.16 17.80
CA ILE A 121 -2.59 -9.30 16.86
C ILE A 121 -3.97 -9.80 16.39
N LEU A 122 -4.92 -9.98 17.31
CA LEU A 122 -6.27 -10.44 16.96
C LEU A 122 -6.98 -9.46 16.02
N GLN A 123 -6.80 -8.16 16.21
CA GLN A 123 -7.33 -7.14 15.32
C GLN A 123 -6.74 -7.28 13.90
N GLN A 124 -5.42 -7.49 13.78
CA GLN A 124 -4.77 -7.73 12.48
C GLN A 124 -5.29 -9.02 11.83
N VAL A 125 -5.49 -10.08 12.62
CA VAL A 125 -6.05 -11.34 12.13
C VAL A 125 -7.50 -11.17 11.67
N LEU A 126 -8.30 -10.37 12.37
CA LEU A 126 -9.68 -10.07 11.97
C LEU A 126 -9.70 -9.33 10.62
N GLN A 127 -8.84 -8.32 10.44
CA GLN A 127 -8.69 -7.63 9.16
C GLN A 127 -8.29 -8.58 8.03
N LEU A 128 -7.37 -9.52 8.32
CA LEU A 128 -6.97 -10.54 7.36
C LEU A 128 -8.16 -11.43 6.94
N ARG A 129 -9.00 -11.85 7.90
CA ARG A 129 -10.21 -12.65 7.63
C ARG A 129 -11.18 -11.90 6.74
N VAL A 130 -11.52 -10.66 7.08
CA VAL A 130 -12.43 -9.83 6.28
C VAL A 130 -11.91 -9.68 4.85
N ARG A 131 -10.61 -9.41 4.69
CA ARG A 131 -10.00 -9.29 3.37
C ARG A 131 -10.07 -10.59 2.56
N GLU A 132 -9.90 -11.74 3.21
CA GLU A 132 -9.98 -13.04 2.56
C GLU A 132 -11.42 -13.37 2.11
N GLU A 133 -12.42 -13.02 2.91
CA GLU A 133 -13.83 -13.17 2.54
C GLU A 133 -14.18 -12.28 1.34
N VAL A 134 -13.79 -11.00 1.37
CA VAL A 134 -13.99 -10.08 0.24
C VAL A 134 -13.35 -10.62 -1.04
N ARG A 135 -12.11 -11.11 -0.95
CA ARG A 135 -11.40 -11.73 -2.07
C ARG A 135 -12.17 -12.94 -2.61
N THR A 136 -12.64 -13.81 -1.72
CA THR A 136 -13.38 -15.03 -2.09
C THR A 136 -14.69 -14.68 -2.81
N LEU A 137 -15.45 -13.71 -2.27
CA LEU A 137 -16.66 -13.21 -2.90
C LEU A 137 -16.39 -12.63 -4.29
N GLN A 138 -15.34 -11.82 -4.45
CA GLN A 138 -14.95 -11.27 -5.75
C GLN A 138 -14.59 -12.36 -6.77
N LEU A 139 -13.90 -13.42 -6.34
CA LEU A 139 -13.55 -14.54 -7.21
C LEU A 139 -14.78 -15.33 -7.66
N LEU A 140 -15.72 -15.57 -6.73
CA LEU A 140 -16.98 -16.23 -7.04
C LEU A 140 -17.79 -15.42 -8.05
N THR A 141 -18.00 -14.12 -7.79
CA THR A 141 -18.75 -13.25 -8.71
C THR A 141 -18.13 -13.21 -10.10
N GLN A 142 -16.80 -13.14 -10.23
CA GLN A 142 -16.12 -13.20 -11.52
C GLN A 142 -16.33 -14.53 -12.24
N ALA A 143 -16.28 -15.66 -11.52
CA ALA A 143 -16.54 -16.98 -12.09
C ALA A 143 -17.98 -17.12 -12.62
N PHE A 144 -18.96 -16.50 -11.94
CA PHE A 144 -20.35 -16.47 -12.43
C PHE A 144 -20.51 -15.54 -13.64
N SER A 145 -19.82 -14.40 -13.69
CA SER A 145 -19.91 -13.45 -14.80
C SER A 145 -19.24 -13.95 -16.09
N THR A 146 -18.14 -14.72 -16.02
CA THR A 146 -17.49 -15.29 -17.21
C THR A 146 -18.28 -16.44 -17.84
N THR A 147 -19.24 -17.01 -17.12
CA THR A 147 -20.11 -18.09 -17.62
C THR A 147 -21.29 -17.54 -18.45
N HIS A 148 -21.51 -16.22 -18.46
CA HIS A 148 -22.64 -15.57 -19.14
C HIS A 148 -22.18 -14.65 -20.28
N HIS A 149 -21.36 -15.16 -21.21
CA HIS A 149 -21.20 -14.56 -22.53
C HIS A 149 -22.23 -15.19 -23.49
N PRO A 150 -23.38 -14.54 -23.76
CA PRO A 150 -24.23 -14.98 -24.86
C PRO A 150 -23.46 -14.73 -26.17
N HIS A 151 -23.15 -15.81 -26.88
CA HIS A 151 -22.75 -15.75 -28.29
C HIS A 151 -23.92 -15.16 -29.09
N HIS A 152 -23.98 -13.84 -29.22
CA HIS A 152 -24.75 -13.19 -30.28
C HIS A 152 -23.83 -13.03 -31.50
N HIS A 153 -23.77 -14.09 -32.30
CA HIS A 153 -23.39 -13.99 -33.70
C HIS A 153 -24.67 -13.77 -34.51
N LEU A 154 -24.77 -12.60 -35.12
CA LEU A 154 -25.44 -12.42 -36.41
C LEU A 154 -24.56 -11.53 -37.28
#